data_AF-A0A6A5BL54-F1
#
_entry.id   AF-A0A6A5BL54-F1
#
_cell.length_a   1.000
_cell.length_b   1.000
_cell.length_c   1.000
_cell.angle_alpha   90.00
_cell.angle_beta   90.00
_cell.angle_gamma   90.00
#
_symmetry.space_group_name_H-M   'P 1'
#
loop_
_entity.id
_entity.type
_entity.pdbx_description
1 polymer ?
#
loop_
_entity_poly.entity_id
_entity_poly.type
_entity_poly.pdbx_seq_one_letter_code
_entity_poly.pdbx_strand_id
1 'polypeptide(L)'
;MSSSNETPSHSNSLSSHKKFYDFRVEDWYSCCYSTTDKSAEPLTFTTDFLPLTIEQANAIIHLYELFHKYPRQLLPGDVGLKLPEQEESLQQYIKQAKMNAMKRFSSLTSVHAIVSDFYDWEPNTFNNNTNNNITDSTGNNRRDYSNWDPILKNQKIFTRHDASLIQQLGISLQQKFDELAKVSPYPRMDGFFVRASTRSPKDGCLRHRQAFMEQLKLELEKNARESGRDIKYNEPLTVVRAFNAKLCIQNAMQALDLLVNSERIYADLFRALLFIDEQLKKEPQKELPEQRLVVRLFKKMSRPEYEFRVFVKYIEILKQHQVVGITQYFKTCYLEDLNHHDGSLREQIQKGIQSLAQEVSTRLQTTENFVLDVSVEYEHVLSEDGKSSQFKVTKIWMIEINSFSKQASPCLFDWDEEETIKVLNGELPMQFRILTKPLTLKEGRRELAKDVSEMLEIINGKPPAEEEDHDDGDHPSKKNCLVQ
;
A
#
# COMPACT_ATOMS: atom_id res chain seq x y z
N MET A 1 -70.11 19.31 12.19
CA MET A 1 -69.01 20.25 11.94
C MET A 1 -67.83 19.78 12.77
N SER A 2 -66.96 18.97 12.17
CA SER A 2 -65.84 18.30 12.82
C SER A 2 -64.56 18.70 12.09
N SER A 3 -63.65 19.31 12.85
CA SER A 3 -62.33 19.79 12.46
C SER A 3 -61.40 18.62 12.08
N SER A 4 -60.86 18.63 10.86
CA SER A 4 -59.73 17.80 10.46
C SER A 4 -58.44 18.59 10.58
N ASN A 5 -57.62 18.22 11.57
CA ASN A 5 -56.23 18.63 11.72
C ASN A 5 -55.39 18.01 10.60
N GLU A 6 -54.89 18.82 9.68
CA GLU A 6 -53.82 18.42 8.76
C GLU A 6 -52.47 18.74 9.40
N THR A 7 -51.77 17.69 9.85
CA THR A 7 -50.37 17.77 10.26
C THR A 7 -49.48 18.04 9.05
N PRO A 8 -48.50 18.96 9.14
CA PRO A 8 -47.60 19.25 8.02
C PRO A 8 -46.72 18.04 7.75
N SER A 9 -46.75 17.54 6.52
CA SER A 9 -45.83 16.50 6.05
C SER A 9 -44.40 17.04 6.12
N HIS A 10 -43.58 16.46 7.00
CA HIS A 10 -42.13 16.66 7.00
C HIS A 10 -41.58 16.27 5.62
N SER A 11 -41.23 17.26 4.81
CA SER A 11 -40.44 17.07 3.61
C SER A 11 -39.06 16.59 4.06
N ASN A 12 -38.85 15.28 4.00
CA ASN A 12 -37.53 14.67 4.03
C ASN A 12 -36.75 15.27 2.84
N SER A 13 -36.03 16.36 3.06
CA SER A 13 -34.97 16.76 2.15
C SER A 13 -33.95 15.64 2.22
N LEU A 14 -34.04 14.70 1.27
CA LEU A 14 -32.97 13.77 0.99
C LEU A 14 -31.74 14.63 0.74
N SER A 15 -30.90 14.78 1.77
CA SER A 15 -29.51 15.14 1.59
C SER A 15 -28.97 14.14 0.57
N SER A 16 -28.78 14.61 -0.67
CA SER A 16 -28.27 13.81 -1.78
C SER A 16 -26.77 13.54 -1.63
N HIS A 17 -26.19 13.87 -0.47
CA HIS A 17 -24.81 13.55 -0.13
C HIS A 17 -24.69 12.05 0.12
N LYS A 18 -24.08 11.36 -0.85
CA LYS A 18 -23.62 9.98 -0.65
C LYS A 18 -22.70 9.95 0.56
N LYS A 19 -22.92 8.99 1.47
CA LYS A 19 -21.96 8.76 2.56
C LYS A 19 -20.64 8.33 1.94
N PHE A 20 -19.53 8.86 2.46
CA PHE A 20 -18.19 8.55 1.93
C PHE A 20 -17.88 7.04 1.90
N TYR A 21 -18.52 6.22 2.73
CA TYR A 21 -18.31 4.77 2.71
C TYR A 21 -18.80 4.08 1.41
N ASP A 22 -19.58 4.77 0.58
CA ASP A 22 -20.02 4.30 -0.74
C ASP A 22 -19.10 4.79 -1.89
N PHE A 23 -17.97 5.43 -1.57
CA PHE A 23 -17.08 6.02 -2.56
C PHE A 23 -16.17 4.98 -3.19
N ARG A 24 -16.33 4.74 -4.50
CA ARG A 24 -15.43 3.86 -5.24
C ARG A 24 -14.14 4.60 -5.55
N VAL A 25 -13.01 3.88 -5.60
CA VAL A 25 -11.71 4.50 -5.86
C VAL A 25 -11.73 5.25 -7.20
N GLU A 26 -12.41 4.70 -8.20
CA GLU A 26 -12.58 5.24 -9.54
C GLU A 26 -13.31 6.59 -9.55
N ASP A 27 -14.26 6.78 -8.63
CA ASP A 27 -15.07 7.99 -8.56
C ASP A 27 -14.21 9.21 -8.25
N TRP A 28 -13.20 9.10 -7.38
CA TRP A 28 -12.32 10.22 -7.09
C TRP A 28 -11.26 10.43 -8.18
N TYR A 29 -10.86 9.40 -8.90
CA TYR A 29 -9.95 9.61 -10.03
C TYR A 29 -10.56 10.49 -11.11
N SER A 30 -11.88 10.48 -11.27
CA SER A 30 -12.56 11.40 -12.18
C SER A 30 -12.30 12.87 -11.85
N CYS A 31 -12.10 13.22 -10.57
CA CYS A 31 -11.78 14.59 -10.15
C CYS A 31 -10.31 14.95 -10.41
N CYS A 32 -9.44 13.98 -10.68
CA CYS A 32 -8.02 14.22 -10.92
C CYS A 32 -7.75 14.73 -12.34
N TYR A 33 -8.64 14.42 -13.28
CA TYR A 33 -8.52 14.77 -14.68
C TYR A 33 -9.59 15.79 -15.05
N SER A 34 -9.19 16.88 -15.70
CA SER A 34 -10.15 17.87 -16.17
C SER A 34 -10.95 17.31 -17.34
N THR A 35 -12.28 17.30 -17.22
CA THR A 35 -13.18 16.88 -18.31
C THR A 35 -13.41 17.98 -19.33
N THR A 36 -13.28 19.24 -18.92
CA THR A 36 -13.57 20.42 -19.75
C THR A 36 -12.33 20.99 -20.45
N ASP A 37 -11.15 20.82 -19.84
CA ASP A 37 -9.90 21.33 -20.37
C ASP A 37 -8.85 20.22 -20.45
N LYS A 38 -8.68 19.65 -21.64
CA LYS A 38 -7.67 18.62 -21.90
C LYS A 38 -6.23 19.14 -21.77
N SER A 39 -6.02 20.45 -21.74
CA SER A 39 -4.71 21.06 -21.54
C SER A 39 -4.37 21.25 -20.06
N ALA A 40 -5.36 21.16 -19.16
CA ALA A 40 -5.12 21.23 -17.73
C ALA A 40 -4.26 20.05 -17.29
N GLU A 41 -3.18 20.36 -16.58
CA GLU A 41 -2.28 19.35 -16.06
C GLU A 41 -3.02 18.44 -15.07
N PRO A 42 -2.85 17.11 -15.13
CA PRO A 42 -3.50 16.21 -14.19
C PRO A 42 -3.01 16.47 -12.75
N LEU A 43 -3.92 16.32 -11.80
CA LEU A 43 -3.63 16.49 -10.36
C LEU A 43 -2.90 15.28 -9.75
N THR A 44 -3.00 14.13 -10.42
CA THR A 44 -2.38 12.87 -10.01
C THR A 44 -1.65 12.24 -11.20
N PHE A 45 -1.00 11.11 -10.96
CA PHE A 45 -0.28 10.36 -11.99
C PHE A 45 -1.25 9.63 -12.92
N THR A 46 -0.87 9.44 -14.19
CA THR A 46 -1.64 8.63 -15.16
C THR A 46 -1.97 7.26 -14.59
N THR A 47 -3.25 6.95 -14.50
CA THR A 47 -3.79 5.75 -13.86
C THR A 47 -4.86 5.11 -14.73
N ASP A 48 -4.91 3.79 -14.71
CA ASP A 48 -5.97 2.95 -15.27
C ASP A 48 -6.40 1.90 -14.24
N PHE A 49 -7.50 1.20 -14.53
CA PHE A 49 -8.09 0.20 -13.64
C PHE A 49 -8.29 -1.12 -14.37
N LEU A 50 -7.86 -2.19 -13.71
CA LEU A 50 -8.11 -3.55 -14.15
C LEU A 50 -9.16 -4.19 -13.23
N PRO A 51 -10.37 -4.49 -13.73
CA PRO A 51 -11.36 -5.24 -12.96
C PRO A 51 -10.81 -6.58 -12.51
N LEU A 52 -11.21 -7.02 -11.33
CA LEU A 52 -10.84 -8.31 -10.77
C LEU A 52 -12.08 -9.19 -10.68
N THR A 53 -12.06 -10.42 -11.17
CA THR A 53 -13.17 -11.36 -10.95
C THR A 53 -13.12 -11.97 -9.55
N ILE A 54 -14.26 -12.50 -9.07
CA ILE A 54 -14.33 -13.19 -7.78
C ILE A 54 -13.35 -14.37 -7.74
N GLU A 55 -13.23 -15.13 -8.81
CA GLU A 55 -12.28 -16.25 -8.90
C GLU A 55 -10.82 -15.79 -8.94
N GLN A 56 -10.49 -14.69 -9.64
CA GLN A 56 -9.13 -14.14 -9.63
C GLN A 56 -8.73 -13.66 -8.22
N ALA A 57 -9.67 -13.01 -7.50
CA ALA A 57 -9.44 -12.62 -6.11
C ALA A 57 -9.20 -13.83 -5.20
N ASN A 58 -10.00 -14.89 -5.34
CA ASN A 58 -9.77 -16.15 -4.62
C ASN A 58 -8.42 -16.76 -4.97
N ALA A 59 -8.02 -16.76 -6.24
CA ALA A 59 -6.74 -17.30 -6.68
C ALA A 59 -5.54 -16.55 -6.05
N ILE A 60 -5.61 -15.21 -5.92
CA ILE A 60 -4.59 -14.41 -5.22
C ILE A 60 -4.51 -14.81 -3.74
N ILE A 61 -5.67 -14.96 -3.08
CA ILE A 61 -5.74 -15.39 -1.67
C ILE A 61 -5.18 -16.78 -1.50
N HIS A 62 -5.58 -17.74 -2.33
CA HIS A 62 -5.08 -19.12 -2.26
C HIS A 62 -3.56 -19.16 -2.47
N LEU A 63 -3.03 -18.33 -3.37
CA LEU A 63 -1.58 -18.26 -3.61
C LEU A 63 -0.84 -17.62 -2.42
N TYR A 64 -1.39 -16.55 -1.82
CA TYR A 64 -0.86 -15.99 -0.57
C TYR A 64 -0.87 -17.04 0.54
N GLU A 65 -1.97 -17.76 0.73
CA GLU A 65 -2.11 -18.78 1.77
C GLU A 65 -1.13 -19.93 1.55
N LEU A 66 -1.01 -20.41 0.32
CA LEU A 66 -0.01 -21.40 -0.08
C LEU A 66 1.40 -20.95 0.27
N PHE A 67 1.76 -19.68 0.08
CA PHE A 67 3.10 -19.22 0.39
C PHE A 67 3.31 -18.87 1.87
N HIS A 68 2.32 -18.36 2.58
CA HIS A 68 2.56 -17.71 3.88
C HIS A 68 1.86 -18.40 5.04
N LYS A 69 0.70 -19.03 4.83
CA LYS A 69 -0.09 -19.66 5.91
C LYS A 69 0.07 -21.17 5.93
N TYR A 70 0.08 -21.79 4.76
CA TYR A 70 0.08 -23.24 4.58
C TYR A 70 1.18 -23.70 3.61
N PRO A 71 2.47 -23.31 3.83
CA PRO A 71 3.56 -23.66 2.92
C PRO A 71 3.81 -25.16 2.78
N ARG A 72 3.28 -25.99 3.69
CA ARG A 72 3.32 -27.45 3.58
C ARG A 72 2.55 -27.98 2.37
N GLN A 73 1.60 -27.22 1.81
CA GLN A 73 0.91 -27.58 0.57
C GLN A 73 1.86 -27.60 -0.66
N LEU A 74 3.06 -27.01 -0.55
CA LEU A 74 4.10 -27.08 -1.59
C LEU A 74 4.88 -28.41 -1.58
N LEU A 75 4.67 -29.26 -0.57
CA LEU A 75 5.39 -30.51 -0.41
C LEU A 75 4.66 -31.64 -1.14
N PRO A 76 5.37 -32.55 -1.83
CA PRO A 76 4.80 -33.80 -2.30
C PRO A 76 4.20 -34.57 -1.13
N GLY A 77 3.08 -35.27 -1.37
CA GLY A 77 2.28 -35.92 -0.32
C GLY A 77 3.07 -36.82 0.65
N ASP A 78 4.09 -37.53 0.14
CA ASP A 78 4.92 -38.40 0.97
C ASP A 78 5.97 -37.65 1.81
N VAL A 79 6.39 -36.46 1.36
CA VAL A 79 7.38 -35.60 2.04
C VAL A 79 6.72 -34.80 3.17
N GLY A 80 5.48 -34.34 2.95
CA GLY A 80 4.73 -33.59 3.96
C GLY A 80 4.34 -34.40 5.20
N LEU A 81 4.23 -35.72 5.05
CA LEU A 81 3.81 -36.64 6.14
C LEU A 81 4.99 -37.29 6.88
N LYS A 82 6.18 -37.36 6.27
CA LYS A 82 7.32 -38.15 6.77
C LYS A 82 8.51 -37.36 7.30
N LEU A 83 8.37 -36.05 7.56
CA LEU A 83 9.47 -35.25 8.09
C LEU A 83 9.36 -35.01 9.61
N PRO A 84 9.94 -35.89 10.44
CA PRO A 84 10.41 -35.53 11.77
C PRO A 84 11.94 -35.24 11.75
N GLU A 85 12.32 -34.24 12.55
CA GLU A 85 13.66 -33.85 13.05
C GLU A 85 14.46 -32.71 12.38
N GLN A 86 14.24 -32.34 11.11
CA GLN A 86 15.02 -31.25 10.50
C GLN A 86 14.16 -30.12 9.92
N GLU A 87 13.64 -29.27 10.81
CA GLU A 87 12.91 -28.04 10.50
C GLU A 87 13.65 -27.18 9.46
N GLU A 88 14.98 -27.09 9.54
CA GLU A 88 15.81 -26.29 8.63
C GLU A 88 15.76 -26.80 7.18
N SER A 89 15.89 -28.11 6.98
CA SER A 89 15.81 -28.74 5.66
C SER A 89 14.42 -28.56 5.02
N LEU A 90 13.37 -28.62 5.84
CA LEU A 90 11.99 -28.34 5.41
C LEU A 90 11.84 -26.88 4.93
N GLN A 91 12.37 -25.91 5.68
CA GLN A 91 12.33 -24.50 5.30
C GLN A 91 13.12 -24.23 4.00
N GLN A 92 14.28 -24.86 3.82
CA GLN A 92 15.05 -24.77 2.58
C GLN A 92 14.28 -25.34 1.38
N TYR A 93 13.59 -26.46 1.56
CA TYR A 93 12.77 -27.08 0.52
C TYR A 93 11.56 -26.21 0.14
N ILE A 94 10.83 -25.70 1.13
CA ILE A 94 9.72 -24.76 0.91
C ILE A 94 10.22 -23.51 0.17
N LYS A 95 11.38 -22.97 0.56
CA LYS A 95 11.99 -21.82 -0.10
C LYS A 95 12.31 -22.13 -1.58
N GLN A 96 12.89 -23.30 -1.86
CA GLN A 96 13.18 -23.72 -3.23
C GLN A 96 11.90 -23.93 -4.05
N ALA A 97 10.86 -24.53 -3.46
CA ALA A 97 9.57 -24.75 -4.10
C ALA A 97 8.89 -23.41 -4.46
N LYS A 98 8.90 -22.43 -3.55
CA LYS A 98 8.43 -21.05 -3.81
C LYS A 98 9.21 -20.39 -4.94
N MET A 99 10.54 -20.46 -4.90
CA MET A 99 11.39 -19.88 -5.95
C MET A 99 11.11 -20.52 -7.31
N ASN A 100 10.92 -21.84 -7.36
CA ASN A 100 10.58 -22.55 -8.59
C ASN A 100 9.20 -22.14 -9.10
N ALA A 101 8.19 -22.06 -8.23
CA ALA A 101 6.86 -21.59 -8.59
C ALA A 101 6.92 -20.17 -9.18
N MET A 102 7.61 -19.24 -8.52
CA MET A 102 7.75 -17.85 -8.99
C MET A 102 8.55 -17.74 -10.30
N LYS A 103 9.65 -18.48 -10.46
CA LYS A 103 10.41 -18.52 -11.71
C LYS A 103 9.54 -19.02 -12.87
N ARG A 104 8.70 -20.02 -12.64
CA ARG A 104 7.79 -20.57 -13.66
C ARG A 104 6.69 -19.57 -14.03
N PHE A 105 6.11 -18.89 -13.03
CA PHE A 105 5.23 -17.76 -13.30
C PHE A 105 5.94 -16.69 -14.15
N SER A 106 7.21 -16.39 -13.85
CA SER A 106 7.97 -15.32 -14.51
C SER A 106 8.32 -15.59 -15.97
N SER A 107 8.39 -16.85 -16.40
CA SER A 107 8.73 -17.19 -17.79
C SER A 107 7.54 -17.07 -18.75
N LEU A 108 6.34 -16.73 -18.26
CA LEU A 108 5.09 -16.71 -19.04
C LEU A 108 4.91 -17.98 -19.90
N THR A 109 5.49 -19.10 -19.46
CA THR A 109 5.28 -20.39 -20.11
C THR A 109 3.80 -20.77 -19.99
N SER A 110 3.30 -21.57 -20.93
CA SER A 110 1.86 -21.92 -20.97
C SER A 110 1.39 -22.47 -19.61
N VAL A 111 0.13 -22.19 -19.23
CA VAL A 111 -0.53 -22.69 -17.99
C VAL A 111 -0.16 -24.15 -17.72
N HIS A 112 -0.10 -24.95 -18.79
CA HIS A 112 0.22 -26.37 -18.76
C HIS A 112 1.60 -26.66 -18.15
N ALA A 113 2.64 -25.85 -18.39
CA ALA A 113 3.98 -26.08 -17.83
C ALA A 113 4.06 -25.74 -16.33
N ILE A 114 3.44 -24.64 -15.90
CA ILE A 114 3.40 -24.24 -14.48
C ILE A 114 2.65 -25.29 -13.65
N VAL A 115 1.53 -25.76 -14.20
CA VAL A 115 0.57 -26.64 -13.53
C VAL A 115 0.95 -28.12 -13.59
N SER A 116 1.42 -28.61 -14.74
CA SER A 116 1.93 -29.97 -14.86
C SER A 116 3.12 -30.11 -13.92
N ASP A 117 4.06 -29.17 -13.87
CA ASP A 117 5.21 -29.31 -12.98
C ASP A 117 4.95 -28.98 -11.50
N PHE A 118 3.81 -28.40 -11.12
CA PHE A 118 3.44 -28.14 -9.71
C PHE A 118 2.77 -29.36 -9.08
N TYR A 119 1.93 -30.06 -9.85
CA TYR A 119 1.24 -31.27 -9.42
C TYR A 119 1.98 -32.55 -9.82
N ASP A 120 2.76 -32.53 -10.90
CA ASP A 120 3.56 -33.65 -11.43
C ASP A 120 5.04 -33.50 -11.03
N TRP A 121 5.34 -32.69 -9.99
CA TRP A 121 6.64 -32.77 -9.32
C TRP A 121 6.73 -34.09 -8.55
N GLU A 122 7.00 -35.15 -9.29
CA GLU A 122 7.57 -36.35 -8.73
C GLU A 122 9.03 -36.02 -8.38
N PRO A 123 9.45 -36.23 -7.12
CA PRO A 123 10.87 -36.33 -6.85
C PRO A 123 11.35 -37.59 -7.58
N ASN A 124 11.88 -37.42 -8.79
CA ASN A 124 12.62 -38.46 -9.54
C ASN A 124 13.82 -39.03 -8.78
N THR A 125 14.00 -38.68 -7.50
CA THR A 125 15.08 -39.09 -6.61
C THR A 125 14.61 -39.78 -5.32
N PHE A 126 13.31 -39.96 -5.08
CA PHE A 126 12.81 -40.70 -3.91
C PHE A 126 12.01 -41.95 -4.31
N ASN A 127 12.76 -42.99 -4.67
CA ASN A 127 12.40 -44.42 -4.66
C ASN A 127 11.00 -44.85 -5.12
N ASN A 128 10.95 -45.42 -6.33
CA ASN A 128 9.82 -46.09 -7.00
C ASN A 128 9.25 -47.33 -6.28
N ASN A 129 8.89 -47.27 -5.00
CA ASN A 129 8.41 -48.46 -4.27
C ASN A 129 7.09 -48.31 -3.49
N THR A 130 6.30 -47.26 -3.72
CA THR A 130 4.96 -47.14 -3.12
C THR A 130 3.86 -47.05 -4.17
N ASN A 131 3.30 -48.21 -4.53
CA ASN A 131 2.12 -48.38 -5.40
C ASN A 131 0.83 -47.86 -4.71
N ASN A 132 0.60 -46.55 -4.69
CA ASN A 132 -0.64 -45.94 -4.19
C ASN A 132 -1.49 -45.26 -5.29
N ASN A 133 -1.29 -45.63 -6.55
CA ASN A 133 -2.16 -45.18 -7.64
C ASN A 133 -3.42 -46.04 -7.70
N ILE A 134 -4.57 -45.46 -7.34
CA ILE A 134 -5.88 -46.04 -7.61
C ILE A 134 -6.30 -45.56 -9.01
N THR A 135 -6.31 -46.48 -9.97
CA THR A 135 -6.94 -46.24 -11.27
C THR A 135 -8.45 -46.27 -11.09
N ASP A 136 -9.14 -45.18 -11.41
CA ASP A 136 -10.60 -45.23 -11.49
C ASP A 136 -11.05 -46.06 -12.72
N SER A 137 -12.33 -46.40 -12.78
CA SER A 137 -12.91 -47.17 -13.89
C SER A 137 -12.83 -46.46 -15.26
N THR A 138 -12.36 -45.20 -15.29
CA THR A 138 -12.11 -44.43 -16.53
C THR A 138 -10.64 -44.40 -16.94
N GLY A 139 -9.75 -45.07 -16.20
CA GLY A 139 -8.32 -45.12 -16.48
C GLY A 139 -7.58 -43.84 -16.08
N ASN A 140 -8.23 -42.92 -15.35
CA ASN A 140 -7.57 -41.74 -14.83
C ASN A 140 -6.91 -42.08 -13.50
N ASN A 141 -5.60 -41.81 -13.40
CA ASN A 141 -4.87 -41.86 -12.14
C ASN A 141 -5.37 -40.72 -11.23
N ARG A 142 -6.27 -41.06 -10.30
CA ARG A 142 -6.72 -40.13 -9.27
C ARG A 142 -5.91 -40.40 -8.00
N ARG A 143 -5.16 -39.40 -7.53
CA ARG A 143 -4.47 -39.50 -6.23
C ARG A 143 -5.50 -39.67 -5.13
N ASP A 144 -5.33 -40.68 -4.29
CA ASP A 144 -6.19 -40.89 -3.14
C ASP A 144 -5.82 -39.90 -2.02
N TYR A 145 -6.63 -38.84 -1.89
CA TYR A 145 -6.50 -37.84 -0.83
C TYR A 145 -7.12 -38.30 0.51
N SER A 146 -7.64 -39.53 0.61
CA SER A 146 -8.28 -40.03 1.82
C SER A 146 -7.33 -40.05 3.04
N ASN A 147 -6.03 -40.25 2.79
CA ASN A 147 -4.96 -40.29 3.80
C ASN A 147 -4.27 -38.95 4.07
N TRP A 148 -4.68 -37.86 3.41
CA TRP A 148 -4.17 -36.53 3.74
C TRP A 148 -4.68 -36.11 5.12
N ASP A 149 -3.81 -35.44 5.89
CA ASP A 149 -4.09 -34.93 7.23
C ASP A 149 -5.51 -34.33 7.29
N PRO A 150 -6.38 -34.74 8.25
CA PRO A 150 -7.71 -34.17 8.42
C PRO A 150 -7.74 -32.64 8.45
N ILE A 151 -6.64 -32.00 8.88
CA ILE A 151 -6.46 -30.55 8.88
C ILE A 151 -6.42 -29.97 7.44
N LEU A 152 -5.88 -30.71 6.48
CA LEU A 152 -5.82 -30.32 5.06
C LEU A 152 -7.17 -30.50 4.34
N LYS A 153 -8.05 -31.39 4.81
CA LYS A 153 -9.36 -31.64 4.17
C LYS A 153 -10.31 -30.44 4.21
N ASN A 154 -10.11 -29.53 5.18
CA ASN A 154 -10.87 -28.29 5.28
C ASN A 154 -10.13 -27.06 4.72
N GLN A 155 -8.90 -27.23 4.23
CA GLN A 155 -8.13 -26.12 3.65
C GLN A 155 -8.47 -25.96 2.17
N LYS A 156 -8.64 -24.70 1.74
CA LYS A 156 -8.70 -24.40 0.31
C LYS A 156 -7.31 -24.64 -0.28
N ILE A 157 -7.26 -25.53 -1.27
CA ILE A 157 -6.02 -25.92 -1.95
C ILE A 157 -5.86 -25.02 -3.17
N PHE A 158 -4.66 -24.45 -3.39
CA PHE A 158 -4.34 -23.72 -4.62
C PHE A 158 -4.32 -24.68 -5.82
N THR A 159 -5.24 -24.51 -6.74
CA THR A 159 -5.53 -25.46 -7.84
C THR A 159 -4.88 -25.10 -9.17
N ARG A 160 -4.99 -26.04 -10.14
CA ARG A 160 -4.66 -25.80 -11.56
C ARG A 160 -5.45 -24.61 -12.14
N HIS A 161 -6.71 -24.47 -11.72
CA HIS A 161 -7.58 -23.37 -12.13
C HIS A 161 -7.07 -22.04 -11.59
N ASP A 162 -6.73 -21.98 -10.30
CA ASP A 162 -6.15 -20.77 -9.68
C ASP A 162 -4.89 -20.31 -10.40
N ALA A 163 -3.98 -21.24 -10.73
CA ALA A 163 -2.77 -20.92 -11.50
C ALA A 163 -3.09 -20.31 -12.88
N SER A 164 -4.10 -20.83 -13.58
CA SER A 164 -4.56 -20.26 -14.86
C SER A 164 -5.10 -18.84 -14.68
N LEU A 165 -5.89 -18.60 -13.63
CA LEU A 165 -6.44 -17.28 -13.32
C LEU A 165 -5.34 -16.25 -13.00
N ILE A 166 -4.32 -16.63 -12.24
CA ILE A 166 -3.16 -15.78 -11.96
C ILE A 166 -2.40 -15.45 -13.26
N GLN A 167 -2.22 -16.41 -14.16
CA GLN A 167 -1.59 -16.16 -15.45
C GLN A 167 -2.42 -15.22 -16.33
N GLN A 168 -3.72 -15.43 -16.42
CA GLN A 168 -4.63 -14.55 -17.17
C GLN A 168 -4.55 -13.12 -16.62
N LEU A 169 -4.58 -12.97 -15.29
CA LEU A 169 -4.41 -11.67 -14.63
C LEU A 169 -3.07 -11.02 -14.97
N GLY A 170 -1.98 -11.79 -14.99
CA GLY A 170 -0.65 -11.32 -15.42
C GLY A 170 -0.63 -10.82 -16.86
N ILE A 171 -1.28 -11.53 -17.79
CA ILE A 171 -1.41 -11.10 -19.19
C ILE A 171 -2.20 -9.78 -19.27
N SER A 172 -3.33 -9.68 -18.58
CA SER A 172 -4.14 -8.46 -18.55
C SER A 172 -3.41 -7.27 -17.94
N LEU A 173 -2.64 -7.49 -16.87
CA LEU A 173 -1.77 -6.46 -16.28
C LEU A 173 -0.70 -6.00 -17.26
N GLN A 174 -0.06 -6.91 -18.00
CA GLN A 174 0.97 -6.53 -18.96
C GLN A 174 0.37 -5.71 -20.11
N GLN A 175 -0.80 -6.09 -20.61
CA GLN A 175 -1.54 -5.30 -21.60
C GLN A 175 -1.82 -3.88 -21.08
N LYS A 176 -2.25 -3.74 -19.82
CA LYS A 176 -2.46 -2.44 -19.18
C LYS A 176 -1.18 -1.61 -19.07
N PHE A 177 -0.04 -2.26 -18.79
CA PHE A 177 1.26 -1.59 -18.73
C PHE A 177 1.65 -1.04 -20.10
N ASP A 178 1.50 -1.86 -21.14
CA ASP A 178 1.81 -1.49 -22.52
C ASP A 178 0.88 -0.37 -23.05
N GLU A 179 -0.39 -0.37 -22.63
CA GLU A 179 -1.35 0.70 -22.92
C GLU A 179 -0.96 2.02 -22.25
N LEU A 180 -0.67 2.00 -20.95
CA LEU A 180 -0.26 3.17 -20.19
C LEU A 180 1.07 3.75 -20.67
N ALA A 181 2.03 2.90 -21.05
CA ALA A 181 3.32 3.32 -21.58
C ALA A 181 3.17 4.17 -22.85
N LYS A 182 2.19 3.86 -23.72
CA LYS A 182 1.93 4.60 -24.96
C LYS A 182 1.40 6.01 -24.74
N VAL A 183 0.71 6.25 -23.63
CA VAL A 183 0.11 7.54 -23.28
C VAL A 183 0.91 8.30 -22.21
N SER A 184 2.10 7.80 -21.85
CA SER A 184 2.95 8.43 -20.85
C SER A 184 3.39 9.82 -21.31
N PRO A 185 3.10 10.88 -20.53
CA PRO A 185 3.64 12.21 -20.81
C PRO A 185 5.13 12.32 -20.45
N TYR A 186 5.68 11.31 -19.76
CA TYR A 186 7.05 11.32 -19.29
C TYR A 186 8.00 10.72 -20.34
N PRO A 187 9.09 11.42 -20.71
CA PRO A 187 10.02 10.98 -21.75
C PRO A 187 10.82 9.75 -21.34
N ARG A 188 10.90 9.47 -20.04
CA ARG A 188 11.43 8.22 -19.47
C ARG A 188 10.42 7.70 -18.47
N MET A 189 9.90 6.51 -18.74
CA MET A 189 9.03 5.80 -17.81
C MET A 189 9.90 5.07 -16.78
N ASP A 190 9.79 5.43 -15.51
CA ASP A 190 10.55 4.76 -14.44
C ASP A 190 10.01 3.35 -14.18
N GLY A 191 8.73 3.12 -14.44
CA GLY A 191 8.04 1.84 -14.27
C GLY A 191 6.55 2.04 -13.99
N PHE A 192 5.97 1.12 -13.23
CA PHE A 192 4.56 1.11 -12.83
C PHE A 192 4.42 0.96 -11.32
N PHE A 193 3.24 1.30 -10.82
CA PHE A 193 2.80 1.06 -9.46
C PHE A 193 1.44 0.35 -9.53
N VAL A 194 1.27 -0.73 -8.77
CA VAL A 194 0.01 -1.48 -8.70
C VAL A 194 -0.45 -1.62 -7.25
N ARG A 195 -1.74 -1.39 -7.01
CA ARG A 195 -2.40 -1.56 -5.72
C ARG A 195 -3.83 -2.10 -5.87
N ALA A 196 -4.43 -2.57 -4.79
CA ALA A 196 -5.87 -2.79 -4.73
C ALA A 196 -6.60 -1.44 -4.56
N SER A 197 -7.93 -1.45 -4.69
CA SER A 197 -8.78 -0.26 -4.51
C SER A 197 -8.46 0.49 -3.22
N THR A 198 -8.32 -0.23 -2.09
CA THR A 198 -8.24 0.37 -0.75
C THR A 198 -6.84 0.50 -0.18
N ARG A 199 -5.87 -0.34 -0.57
CA ARG A 199 -4.51 -0.31 0.00
C ARG A 199 -3.43 -0.65 -1.01
N SER A 200 -2.28 0.01 -0.80
CA SER A 200 -1.02 -0.29 -1.45
C SER A 200 -0.31 -1.50 -0.81
N PRO A 201 0.38 -2.35 -1.59
CA PRO A 201 1.11 -3.53 -1.09
C PRO A 201 2.47 -3.17 -0.47
N LYS A 202 2.50 -2.17 0.43
CA LYS A 202 3.76 -1.61 0.99
C LYS A 202 4.62 -2.68 1.69
N ASP A 203 4.00 -3.69 2.28
CA ASP A 203 4.62 -4.81 2.99
C ASP A 203 5.09 -5.94 2.06
N GLY A 204 4.60 -6.02 0.81
CA GLY A 204 4.94 -7.12 -0.10
C GLY A 204 6.43 -7.17 -0.45
N CYS A 205 7.10 -6.03 -0.56
CA CYS A 205 8.53 -5.98 -0.88
C CYS A 205 9.43 -6.45 0.27
N LEU A 206 8.94 -6.47 1.52
CA LEU A 206 9.71 -6.97 2.67
C LEU A 206 9.92 -8.49 2.63
N ARG A 207 9.09 -9.21 1.87
CA ARG A 207 9.27 -10.65 1.64
C ARG A 207 10.56 -10.96 0.87
N HIS A 208 11.05 -10.01 0.07
CA HIS A 208 12.35 -10.06 -0.59
C HIS A 208 13.42 -9.39 0.28
N ARG A 209 13.56 -9.85 1.53
CA ARG A 209 14.40 -9.22 2.57
C ARG A 209 15.79 -8.80 2.07
N GLN A 210 16.50 -9.69 1.37
CA GLN A 210 17.85 -9.38 0.87
C GLN A 210 17.85 -8.22 -0.14
N ALA A 211 16.96 -8.27 -1.13
CA ALA A 211 16.85 -7.22 -2.15
C ALA A 211 16.40 -5.88 -1.53
N PHE A 212 15.53 -5.92 -0.51
CA PHE A 212 15.14 -4.72 0.24
C PHE A 212 16.32 -4.16 1.05
N MET A 213 17.07 -5.01 1.76
CA MET A 213 18.27 -4.61 2.51
C MET A 213 19.33 -3.96 1.62
N GLU A 214 19.55 -4.49 0.41
CA GLU A 214 20.46 -3.88 -0.57
C GLU A 214 20.01 -2.47 -0.97
N GLN A 215 18.72 -2.29 -1.26
CA GLN A 215 18.18 -0.96 -1.55
C GLN A 215 18.29 -0.03 -0.34
N LEU A 216 18.01 -0.53 0.86
CA LEU A 216 18.11 0.24 2.10
C LEU A 216 19.54 0.72 2.35
N LYS A 217 20.56 -0.13 2.11
CA LYS A 217 21.97 0.27 2.17
C LYS A 217 22.28 1.41 1.19
N LEU A 218 21.81 1.30 -0.06
CA LEU A 218 22.01 2.35 -1.07
C LEU A 218 21.39 3.70 -0.64
N GLU A 219 20.17 3.69 -0.09
CA GLU A 219 19.51 4.90 0.39
C GLU A 219 20.15 5.47 1.66
N LEU A 220 20.66 4.61 2.56
CA LEU A 220 21.43 5.03 3.74
C LEU A 220 22.71 5.75 3.35
N GLU A 221 23.51 5.16 2.45
CA GLU A 221 24.73 5.79 1.94
C GLU A 221 24.44 7.09 1.19
N LYS A 222 23.38 7.12 0.40
CA LYS A 222 22.94 8.32 -0.31
C LYS A 222 22.55 9.43 0.68
N ASN A 223 21.78 9.11 1.72
CA ASN A 223 21.40 10.07 2.76
C ASN A 223 22.60 10.60 3.53
N ALA A 224 23.57 9.74 3.87
CA ALA A 224 24.82 10.16 4.51
C ALA A 224 25.60 11.17 3.64
N ARG A 225 25.71 10.90 2.34
CA ARG A 225 26.36 11.80 1.37
C ARG A 225 25.61 13.12 1.20
N GLU A 226 24.28 13.09 1.08
CA GLU A 226 23.44 14.28 0.89
C GLU A 226 23.43 15.19 2.12
N SER A 227 23.41 14.60 3.32
CA SER A 227 23.35 15.35 4.58
C SER A 227 24.72 15.73 5.15
N GLY A 228 25.80 15.06 4.72
CA GLY A 228 27.12 15.18 5.34
C GLY A 228 27.18 14.65 6.78
N ARG A 229 26.24 13.78 7.17
CA ARG A 229 26.13 13.20 8.53
C ARG A 229 26.38 11.69 8.53
N ASP A 230 26.40 11.11 9.74
CA ASP A 230 26.54 9.66 9.94
C ASP A 230 25.46 8.86 9.21
N ILE A 231 25.78 7.64 8.79
CA ILE A 231 24.87 6.76 8.03
C ILE A 231 23.59 6.41 8.80
N LYS A 232 23.59 6.50 10.13
CA LYS A 232 22.44 6.26 11.00
C LYS A 232 21.56 7.50 11.20
N TYR A 233 21.97 8.66 10.66
CA TYR A 233 21.16 9.86 10.74
C TYR A 233 19.84 9.67 9.98
N ASN A 234 18.72 9.84 10.68
CA ASN A 234 17.38 9.84 10.08
C ASN A 234 17.06 8.55 9.28
N GLU A 235 17.42 7.37 9.81
CA GLU A 235 17.14 6.07 9.16
C GLU A 235 15.68 5.90 8.69
N PRO A 236 14.63 6.37 9.41
CA PRO A 236 13.26 6.24 8.91
C PRO A 236 13.03 6.90 7.54
N LEU A 237 13.74 7.99 7.23
CA LEU A 237 13.66 8.65 5.92
C LEU A 237 14.20 7.73 4.81
N THR A 238 15.31 7.04 5.06
CA THR A 238 15.93 6.14 4.08
C THR A 238 15.08 4.88 3.85
N VAL A 239 14.39 4.42 4.90
CA VAL A 239 13.38 3.36 4.80
C VAL A 239 12.24 3.77 3.87
N VAL A 240 11.70 4.99 4.00
CA VAL A 240 10.64 5.49 3.09
C VAL A 240 11.12 5.51 1.64
N ARG A 241 12.33 6.00 1.39
CA ARG A 241 12.93 6.00 0.04
C ARG A 241 13.12 4.58 -0.51
N ALA A 242 13.59 3.65 0.31
CA ALA A 242 13.76 2.25 -0.08
C ALA A 242 12.41 1.58 -0.41
N PHE A 243 11.37 1.83 0.38
CA PHE A 243 10.01 1.37 0.06
C PHE A 243 9.53 1.94 -1.27
N ASN A 244 9.64 3.26 -1.48
CA ASN A 244 9.21 3.88 -2.73
C ASN A 244 9.92 3.26 -3.93
N ALA A 245 11.25 3.08 -3.87
CA ALA A 245 12.02 2.44 -4.92
C ALA A 245 11.58 0.99 -5.20
N LYS A 246 11.27 0.20 -4.16
CA LYS A 246 10.82 -1.19 -4.30
C LYS A 246 9.36 -1.36 -4.72
N LEU A 247 8.55 -0.30 -4.64
CA LEU A 247 7.19 -0.29 -5.17
C LEU A 247 7.14 0.03 -6.67
N CYS A 248 8.27 0.45 -7.27
CA CYS A 248 8.40 0.58 -8.70
C CYS A 248 8.63 -0.80 -9.35
N ILE A 249 7.70 -1.19 -10.22
CA ILE A 249 7.72 -2.47 -10.93
C ILE A 249 7.83 -2.24 -12.45
N GLN A 250 8.44 -3.18 -13.16
CA GLN A 250 8.77 -3.06 -14.59
C GLN A 250 7.85 -3.90 -15.50
N ASN A 251 7.20 -4.92 -14.94
CA ASN A 251 6.37 -5.84 -15.70
C ASN A 251 5.29 -6.47 -14.81
N ALA A 252 4.30 -7.12 -15.43
CA ALA A 252 3.18 -7.73 -14.71
C ALA A 252 3.61 -8.78 -13.69
N MET A 253 4.75 -9.47 -13.93
CA MET A 253 5.22 -10.49 -13.01
C MET A 253 5.72 -9.91 -11.69
N GLN A 254 6.45 -8.80 -11.75
CA GLN A 254 6.82 -8.05 -10.54
C GLN A 254 5.58 -7.49 -9.83
N ALA A 255 4.53 -7.12 -10.56
CA ALA A 255 3.26 -6.71 -9.98
C ALA A 255 2.58 -7.83 -9.18
N LEU A 256 2.43 -9.00 -9.80
CA LEU A 256 1.81 -10.17 -9.18
C LEU A 256 2.61 -10.63 -7.96
N ASP A 257 3.94 -10.70 -8.08
CA ASP A 257 4.83 -11.02 -6.97
C ASP A 257 4.63 -10.05 -5.79
N LEU A 258 4.56 -8.75 -6.05
CA LEU A 258 4.33 -7.74 -5.01
C LEU A 258 2.94 -7.89 -4.34
N LEU A 259 1.88 -8.12 -5.13
CA LEU A 259 0.52 -8.28 -4.64
C LEU A 259 0.35 -9.55 -3.78
N VAL A 260 0.87 -10.68 -4.26
CA VAL A 260 0.75 -12.00 -3.62
C VAL A 260 1.56 -12.09 -2.33
N ASN A 261 2.61 -11.29 -2.19
CA ASN A 261 3.43 -11.25 -0.97
C ASN A 261 2.91 -10.26 0.09
N SER A 262 1.86 -9.47 -0.21
CA SER A 262 1.30 -8.45 0.69
C SER A 262 0.13 -8.98 1.51
N GLU A 263 0.31 -8.97 2.84
CA GLU A 263 -0.75 -9.24 3.80
C GLU A 263 -1.86 -8.19 3.74
N ARG A 264 -1.52 -6.94 3.42
CA ARG A 264 -2.52 -5.87 3.25
C ARG A 264 -3.47 -6.17 2.09
N ILE A 265 -2.95 -6.64 0.96
CA ILE A 265 -3.77 -7.03 -0.19
C ILE A 265 -4.59 -8.27 0.13
N TYR A 266 -3.99 -9.28 0.76
CA TYR A 266 -4.70 -10.46 1.24
C TYR A 266 -5.90 -10.08 2.12
N ALA A 267 -5.70 -9.23 3.13
CA ALA A 267 -6.75 -8.82 4.06
C ALA A 267 -7.88 -8.05 3.36
N ASP A 268 -7.55 -7.18 2.40
CA ASP A 268 -8.54 -6.42 1.64
C ASP A 268 -9.39 -7.33 0.75
N LEU A 269 -8.76 -8.23 -0.02
CA LEU A 269 -9.47 -9.18 -0.89
C LEU A 269 -10.29 -10.18 -0.08
N PHE A 270 -9.74 -10.70 1.01
CA PHE A 270 -10.44 -11.63 1.89
C PHE A 270 -11.69 -10.98 2.49
N ARG A 271 -11.57 -9.74 2.97
CA ARG A 271 -12.70 -8.98 3.49
C ARG A 271 -13.74 -8.74 2.41
N ALA A 272 -13.33 -8.34 1.21
CA ALA A 272 -14.26 -8.12 0.10
C ALA A 272 -15.05 -9.40 -0.21
N LEU A 273 -14.38 -10.54 -0.33
CA LEU A 273 -15.01 -11.84 -0.59
C LEU A 273 -15.88 -12.35 0.57
N LEU A 274 -15.59 -11.95 1.81
CA LEU A 274 -16.43 -12.30 2.96
C LEU A 274 -17.80 -11.60 2.88
N PHE A 275 -17.84 -10.38 2.36
CA PHE A 275 -19.02 -9.53 2.31
C PHE A 275 -19.75 -9.51 0.95
N ILE A 276 -19.32 -10.28 -0.05
CA ILE A 276 -20.07 -10.38 -1.32
C ILE A 276 -21.42 -11.07 -1.12
N ASP A 277 -22.39 -10.65 -1.94
CA ASP A 277 -23.73 -11.25 -2.01
C ASP A 277 -23.65 -12.76 -2.31
N GLU A 278 -24.47 -13.56 -1.62
CA GLU A 278 -24.53 -15.02 -1.78
C GLU A 278 -24.91 -15.47 -3.20
N GLN A 279 -25.65 -14.65 -3.95
CA GLN A 279 -25.94 -14.91 -5.36
C GLN A 279 -24.68 -14.74 -6.21
N LEU A 280 -23.87 -13.71 -5.94
CA LEU A 280 -22.60 -13.49 -6.66
C LEU A 280 -21.59 -14.61 -6.39
N LYS A 281 -21.63 -15.24 -5.20
CA LYS A 281 -20.80 -16.44 -4.91
C LYS A 281 -21.07 -17.61 -5.86
N LYS A 282 -22.27 -17.68 -6.44
CA LYS A 282 -22.64 -18.72 -7.42
C LYS A 282 -22.15 -18.40 -8.84
N GLU A 283 -21.63 -17.20 -9.06
CA GLU A 283 -21.15 -16.72 -10.36
C GLU A 283 -19.70 -16.18 -10.23
N PRO A 284 -18.73 -17.05 -9.90
CA PRO A 284 -17.36 -16.66 -9.57
C PRO A 284 -16.59 -15.96 -10.71
N GLN A 285 -17.07 -16.08 -11.95
CA GLN A 285 -16.55 -15.38 -13.13
C GLN A 285 -16.93 -13.89 -13.19
N LYS A 286 -17.89 -13.42 -12.37
CA LYS A 286 -18.29 -12.02 -12.33
C LYS A 286 -17.22 -11.16 -11.67
N GLU A 287 -17.18 -9.88 -12.04
CA GLU A 287 -16.36 -8.86 -11.38
C GLU A 287 -16.68 -8.81 -9.88
N LEU A 288 -15.63 -8.76 -9.06
CA LEU A 288 -15.71 -8.53 -7.64
C LEU A 288 -16.13 -7.07 -7.40
N PRO A 289 -17.31 -6.82 -6.81
CA PRO A 289 -17.81 -5.46 -6.66
C PRO A 289 -16.80 -4.56 -5.92
N GLU A 290 -16.58 -3.36 -6.46
CA GLU A 290 -15.74 -2.30 -5.87
C GLU A 290 -14.25 -2.64 -5.72
N GLN A 291 -13.83 -3.82 -6.19
CA GLN A 291 -12.44 -4.25 -6.17
C GLN A 291 -11.85 -4.24 -7.57
N ARG A 292 -10.86 -3.38 -7.76
CA ARG A 292 -10.04 -3.32 -8.96
C ARG A 292 -8.57 -3.28 -8.57
N LEU A 293 -7.73 -3.71 -9.50
CA LEU A 293 -6.33 -3.35 -9.44
C LEU A 293 -6.17 -1.97 -10.08
N VAL A 294 -5.61 -1.03 -9.31
CA VAL A 294 -5.24 0.30 -9.78
C VAL A 294 -3.84 0.19 -10.36
N VAL A 295 -3.70 0.52 -11.64
CA VAL A 295 -2.44 0.48 -12.38
C VAL A 295 -2.03 1.90 -12.72
N ARG A 296 -0.88 2.34 -12.21
CA ARG A 296 -0.43 3.73 -12.31
C ARG A 296 0.97 3.81 -12.90
N LEU A 297 1.23 4.80 -13.76
CA LEU A 297 2.61 5.11 -14.17
C LEU A 297 3.42 5.51 -12.93
N PHE A 298 4.54 4.82 -12.70
CA PHE A 298 5.40 5.15 -11.58
C PHE A 298 6.17 6.41 -11.91
N LYS A 299 5.98 7.44 -11.09
CA LYS A 299 6.82 8.62 -11.09
C LYS A 299 7.81 8.50 -9.94
N LYS A 300 9.11 8.46 -10.26
CA LYS A 300 10.15 8.45 -9.25
C LYS A 300 10.26 9.83 -8.59
N MET A 301 9.67 9.93 -7.41
CA MET A 301 9.79 11.13 -6.58
C MET A 301 11.21 11.21 -6.02
N SER A 302 11.83 12.40 -6.13
CA SER A 302 13.17 12.63 -5.58
C SER A 302 13.19 12.58 -4.05
N ARG A 303 12.11 13.04 -3.43
CA ARG A 303 11.92 13.20 -1.99
C ARG A 303 10.57 12.58 -1.54
N PRO A 304 10.37 11.25 -1.66
CA PRO A 304 9.09 10.61 -1.31
C PRO A 304 8.68 10.81 0.15
N GLU A 305 9.62 11.17 1.03
CA GLU A 305 9.35 11.54 2.42
C GLU A 305 8.57 12.87 2.60
N TYR A 306 8.50 13.71 1.56
CA TYR A 306 7.68 14.94 1.54
C TYR A 306 6.23 14.64 1.12
N GLU A 307 5.68 13.57 1.70
CA GLU A 307 4.25 13.24 1.63
C GLU A 307 3.55 13.84 2.85
N PHE A 308 2.41 14.49 2.61
CA PHE A 308 1.58 15.13 3.62
C PHE A 308 0.16 14.59 3.55
N ARG A 309 -0.48 14.52 4.71
CA ARG A 309 -1.91 14.27 4.85
C ARG A 309 -2.62 15.56 5.17
N VAL A 310 -3.71 15.82 4.45
CA VAL A 310 -4.44 17.08 4.45
C VAL A 310 -5.89 16.80 4.81
N PHE A 311 -6.39 17.46 5.83
CA PHE A 311 -7.77 17.35 6.30
C PHE A 311 -8.58 18.50 5.71
N VAL A 312 -9.61 18.18 4.93
CA VAL A 312 -10.46 19.15 4.24
C VAL A 312 -11.90 19.00 4.75
N LYS A 313 -12.46 20.10 5.27
CA LYS A 313 -13.80 20.15 5.84
C LYS A 313 -14.67 21.15 5.09
N TYR A 314 -15.91 20.79 4.77
CA TYR A 314 -16.90 21.76 4.32
C TYR A 314 -17.37 22.60 5.50
N ILE A 315 -17.21 23.92 5.40
CA ILE A 315 -17.60 24.87 6.43
C ILE A 315 -18.91 25.52 6.02
N GLU A 316 -20.02 25.07 6.61
CA GLU A 316 -21.39 25.45 6.25
C GLU A 316 -21.58 26.98 6.19
N ILE A 317 -21.09 27.70 7.20
CA ILE A 317 -21.23 29.17 7.27
C ILE A 317 -20.50 29.88 6.13
N LEU A 318 -19.39 29.32 5.64
CA LEU A 318 -18.61 29.86 4.53
C LEU A 318 -19.08 29.31 3.17
N LYS A 319 -19.92 28.26 3.18
CA LYS A 319 -20.34 27.50 2.00
C LYS A 319 -19.19 27.03 1.11
N GLN A 320 -18.05 26.72 1.71
CA GLN A 320 -16.85 26.28 0.99
C GLN A 320 -16.04 25.30 1.83
N HIS A 321 -15.27 24.46 1.13
CA HIS A 321 -14.27 23.62 1.76
C HIS A 321 -13.09 24.46 2.29
N GLN A 322 -12.54 24.03 3.41
CA GLN A 322 -11.35 24.61 4.03
C GLN A 322 -10.37 23.50 4.40
N VAL A 323 -9.09 23.75 4.18
CA VAL A 323 -8.03 22.93 4.79
C VAL A 323 -7.99 23.27 6.27
N VAL A 324 -8.31 22.29 7.12
CA VAL A 324 -8.36 22.45 8.58
C VAL A 324 -7.11 21.89 9.26
N GLY A 325 -6.38 21.00 8.61
CA GLY A 325 -5.12 20.46 9.12
C GLY A 325 -4.22 19.93 8.02
N ILE A 326 -2.91 20.12 8.18
CA ILE A 326 -1.87 19.50 7.36
C ILE A 326 -0.91 18.80 8.32
N THR A 327 -0.53 17.57 8.00
CA THR A 327 0.46 16.81 8.78
C THR A 327 1.42 16.11 7.86
N GLN A 328 2.69 16.02 8.25
CA GLN A 328 3.63 15.10 7.62
C GLN A 328 3.06 13.67 7.70
N TYR A 329 3.09 12.93 6.58
CA TYR A 329 2.54 11.58 6.52
C TYR A 329 3.41 10.60 7.31
N PHE A 330 4.72 10.64 7.07
CA PHE A 330 5.70 9.76 7.72
C PHE A 330 6.21 10.35 9.03
N LYS A 331 5.42 10.27 10.11
CA LYS A 331 5.69 10.89 11.45
C LYS A 331 7.08 10.67 12.07
N THR A 332 7.87 9.72 11.56
CA THR A 332 9.23 9.39 12.02
C THR A 332 10.35 10.07 11.24
N CYS A 333 10.05 10.65 10.08
CA CYS A 333 11.04 11.30 9.22
C CYS A 333 11.27 12.74 9.68
N TYR A 334 12.51 13.11 9.95
CA TYR A 334 12.83 14.52 10.20
C TYR A 334 13.09 15.23 8.87
N LEU A 335 12.29 16.25 8.56
CA LEU A 335 12.40 17.02 7.31
C LEU A 335 13.09 18.35 7.61
N GLU A 336 14.42 18.32 7.59
CA GLU A 336 15.26 19.45 8.00
C GLU A 336 14.91 20.75 7.25
N ASP A 337 14.62 20.65 5.95
CA ASP A 337 14.31 21.82 5.11
C ASP A 337 13.03 22.56 5.53
N LEU A 338 12.14 21.92 6.31
CA LEU A 338 10.91 22.54 6.81
C LEU A 338 11.11 23.31 8.13
N ASN A 339 12.25 23.10 8.80
CA ASN A 339 12.59 23.75 10.08
C ASN A 339 13.55 24.93 9.90
N HIS A 340 13.83 25.36 8.66
CA HIS A 340 14.61 26.57 8.42
C HIS A 340 13.92 27.82 8.97
N HIS A 341 14.72 28.74 9.51
CA HIS A 341 14.25 29.96 10.19
C HIS A 341 13.43 30.89 9.30
N ASP A 342 13.57 30.81 7.98
CA ASP A 342 12.82 31.66 7.06
C ASP A 342 11.37 31.17 6.85
N GLY A 343 11.04 29.93 7.23
CA GLY A 343 9.73 29.31 7.06
C GLY A 343 9.24 29.22 5.61
N SER A 344 10.09 29.57 4.63
CA SER A 344 9.65 29.92 3.28
C SER A 344 9.11 28.70 2.52
N LEU A 345 9.75 27.53 2.69
CA LEU A 345 9.30 26.29 2.07
C LEU A 345 7.97 25.81 2.68
N ARG A 346 7.84 25.84 4.01
CA ARG A 346 6.61 25.42 4.70
C ARG A 346 5.42 26.26 4.27
N GLU A 347 5.59 27.58 4.15
CA GLU A 347 4.54 28.48 3.66
C GLU A 347 4.15 28.20 2.20
N GLN A 348 5.13 27.97 1.32
CA GLN A 348 4.87 27.61 -0.09
C GLN A 348 4.09 26.28 -0.19
N ILE A 349 4.49 25.27 0.58
CA ILE A 349 3.79 23.98 0.64
C ILE A 349 2.36 24.18 1.11
N GLN A 350 2.15 24.91 2.19
CA GLN A 350 0.83 25.18 2.75
C GLN A 350 -0.08 25.84 1.71
N LYS A 351 0.38 26.92 1.06
CA LYS A 351 -0.39 27.63 0.03
C LYS A 351 -0.70 26.74 -1.17
N GLY A 352 0.28 25.98 -1.64
CA GLY A 352 0.07 25.05 -2.76
C GLY A 352 -0.93 23.95 -2.43
N ILE A 353 -0.87 23.38 -1.22
CA ILE A 353 -1.83 22.39 -0.74
C ILE A 353 -3.24 22.98 -0.65
N GLN A 354 -3.38 24.20 -0.12
CA GLN A 354 -4.67 24.89 -0.07
C GLN A 354 -5.27 25.12 -1.47
N SER A 355 -4.44 25.53 -2.43
CA SER A 355 -4.85 25.69 -3.83
C SER A 355 -5.32 24.36 -4.43
N LEU A 356 -4.54 23.29 -4.25
CA LEU A 356 -4.90 21.95 -4.73
C LEU A 356 -6.21 21.45 -4.09
N ALA A 357 -6.36 21.63 -2.77
CA ALA A 357 -7.57 21.22 -2.07
C ALA A 357 -8.82 21.98 -2.57
N GLN A 358 -8.69 23.27 -2.87
CA GLN A 358 -9.78 24.06 -3.46
C GLN A 358 -10.16 23.55 -4.86
N GLU A 359 -9.17 23.21 -5.67
CA GLU A 359 -9.38 22.64 -7.00
C GLU A 359 -10.07 21.28 -6.94
N VAL A 360 -9.60 20.39 -6.06
CA VAL A 360 -10.23 19.10 -5.80
C VAL A 360 -11.67 19.26 -5.30
N SER A 361 -11.90 20.18 -4.37
CA SER A 361 -13.24 20.47 -3.83
C SER A 361 -14.22 20.94 -4.90
N THR A 362 -13.76 21.76 -5.85
CA THR A 362 -14.57 22.24 -6.97
C THR A 362 -15.01 21.09 -7.88
N ARG A 363 -14.17 20.05 -8.00
CA ARG A 363 -14.43 18.87 -8.83
C ARG A 363 -15.22 17.79 -8.07
N LEU A 364 -15.04 17.68 -6.75
CA LEU A 364 -15.77 16.76 -5.87
C LEU A 364 -17.09 17.38 -5.36
N GLN A 365 -18.09 17.46 -6.23
CA GLN A 365 -19.36 18.13 -5.90
C GLN A 365 -20.19 17.43 -4.82
N THR A 366 -19.93 16.16 -4.53
CA THR A 366 -20.82 15.31 -3.72
C THR A 366 -20.34 15.09 -2.28
N THR A 367 -19.10 15.47 -1.95
CA THR A 367 -18.44 15.09 -0.70
C THR A 367 -18.20 16.30 0.21
N GLU A 368 -18.79 16.27 1.40
CA GLU A 368 -18.62 17.34 2.39
C GLU A 368 -17.20 17.37 2.96
N ASN A 369 -16.68 16.23 3.44
CA ASN A 369 -15.39 16.18 4.13
C ASN A 369 -14.54 15.05 3.58
N PHE A 370 -13.25 15.31 3.35
CA PHE A 370 -12.32 14.32 2.83
C PHE A 370 -10.88 14.58 3.32
N VAL A 371 -10.04 13.56 3.17
CA VAL A 371 -8.63 13.62 3.50
C VAL A 371 -7.81 13.40 2.23
N LEU A 372 -6.84 14.27 1.94
CA LEU A 372 -5.92 14.08 0.82
C LEU A 372 -4.58 13.58 1.34
N ASP A 373 -4.01 12.59 0.65
CA ASP A 373 -2.57 12.34 0.71
C ASP A 373 -1.94 13.04 -0.49
N VAL A 374 -0.92 13.87 -0.27
CA VAL A 374 -0.26 14.68 -1.29
C VAL A 374 1.25 14.54 -1.18
N SER A 375 1.96 14.60 -2.29
CA SER A 375 3.42 14.64 -2.33
C SER A 375 3.92 15.95 -2.91
N VAL A 376 5.02 16.47 -2.38
CA VAL A 376 5.60 17.75 -2.75
C VAL A 376 6.94 17.55 -3.44
N GLU A 377 7.10 18.20 -4.59
CA GLU A 377 8.39 18.38 -5.26
C GLU A 377 8.84 19.84 -5.13
N TYR A 378 10.12 20.03 -4.84
CA TYR A 378 10.75 21.34 -4.75
C TYR A 378 12.21 21.27 -5.20
N GLU A 379 12.77 22.42 -5.51
CA GLU A 379 14.16 22.59 -5.92
C GLU A 379 14.86 23.65 -5.07
N HIS A 380 16.18 23.55 -4.97
CA HIS A 380 17.02 24.60 -4.42
C HIS A 380 17.38 25.58 -5.55
N VAL A 381 16.97 26.83 -5.39
CA VAL A 381 17.28 27.92 -6.31
C VAL A 381 18.32 28.80 -5.64
N LEU A 382 19.48 28.96 -6.28
CA LEU A 382 20.46 29.95 -5.83
C LEU A 382 19.91 31.35 -6.09
N SER A 383 19.98 32.22 -5.08
CA SER A 383 19.68 33.64 -5.26
C SER A 383 20.63 34.30 -6.26
N GLU A 384 20.24 35.44 -6.80
CA GLU A 384 21.04 36.20 -7.79
C GLU A 384 22.44 36.56 -7.28
N ASP A 385 22.60 36.72 -5.95
CA ASP A 385 23.89 37.00 -5.32
C ASP A 385 24.77 35.74 -5.12
N GLY A 386 24.24 34.55 -5.43
CA GLY A 386 24.89 33.25 -5.25
C GLY A 386 25.16 32.86 -3.79
N LYS A 387 24.66 33.63 -2.82
CA LYS A 387 24.98 33.46 -1.39
C LYS A 387 23.87 32.79 -0.60
N SER A 388 22.63 32.86 -1.05
CA SER A 388 21.51 32.20 -0.39
C SER A 388 20.87 31.15 -1.29
N SER A 389 20.49 30.01 -0.71
CA SER A 389 19.63 29.05 -1.38
C SER A 389 18.19 29.30 -0.93
N GLN A 390 17.31 29.60 -1.87
CA GLN A 390 15.87 29.60 -1.63
C GLN A 390 15.28 28.27 -2.09
N PHE A 391 14.23 27.83 -1.41
CA PHE A 391 13.45 26.70 -1.86
C PHE A 391 12.32 27.17 -2.78
N LYS A 392 12.04 26.41 -3.83
CA LYS A 392 10.90 26.65 -4.71
C LYS A 392 10.11 25.37 -4.89
N VAL A 393 8.85 25.37 -4.42
CA VAL A 393 7.92 24.28 -4.71
C VAL A 393 7.65 24.25 -6.22
N THR A 394 7.97 23.14 -6.86
CA THR A 394 7.80 22.97 -8.31
C THR A 394 6.48 22.29 -8.64
N LYS A 395 6.04 21.36 -7.79
CA LYS A 395 4.78 20.62 -8.02
C LYS A 395 4.24 20.02 -6.73
N ILE A 396 2.91 19.92 -6.65
CA ILE A 396 2.22 19.16 -5.61
C ILE A 396 1.33 18.14 -6.32
N TRP A 397 1.57 16.86 -6.02
CA TRP A 397 0.87 15.72 -6.59
C TRP A 397 -0.16 15.22 -5.60
N MET A 398 -1.40 15.03 -6.03
CA MET A 398 -2.38 14.28 -5.27
C MET A 398 -2.09 12.78 -5.38
N ILE A 399 -1.93 12.10 -4.25
CA ILE A 399 -1.60 10.68 -4.18
C ILE A 399 -2.87 9.84 -4.03
N GLU A 400 -3.76 10.23 -3.11
CA GLU A 400 -4.95 9.47 -2.71
C GLU A 400 -5.98 10.38 -2.03
N ILE A 401 -7.26 10.04 -2.16
CA ILE A 401 -8.36 10.64 -1.39
C ILE A 401 -8.93 9.58 -0.43
N ASN A 402 -9.01 9.94 0.84
CA ASN A 402 -9.46 9.11 1.94
C ASN A 402 -10.70 9.73 2.62
N SER A 403 -11.40 8.90 3.40
CA SER A 403 -12.53 9.35 4.21
C SER A 403 -12.06 10.31 5.31
N PHE A 404 -12.86 11.34 5.60
CA PHE A 404 -12.69 12.13 6.81
C PHE A 404 -13.21 11.35 8.02
N SER A 405 -12.44 10.35 8.45
CA SER A 405 -12.82 9.50 9.58
C SER A 405 -11.59 8.89 10.25
N LYS A 406 -11.80 8.26 11.42
CA LYS A 406 -10.76 7.51 12.15
C LYS A 406 -10.12 6.37 11.36
N GLN A 407 -10.69 5.96 10.22
CA GLN A 407 -10.07 4.99 9.33
C GLN A 407 -8.83 5.55 8.62
N ALA A 408 -8.80 6.87 8.38
CA ALA A 408 -7.60 7.55 7.93
C ALA A 408 -6.69 7.77 9.15
N SER A 409 -5.46 7.23 9.09
CA SER A 409 -4.40 7.54 10.06
C SER A 409 -4.31 9.06 10.30
N PRO A 410 -4.35 9.54 11.54
CA PRO A 410 -4.24 10.97 11.83
C PRO A 410 -2.78 11.49 11.73
N CYS A 411 -1.80 10.61 11.55
CA CYS A 411 -0.37 10.93 11.50
C CYS A 411 0.12 11.65 12.78
N LEU A 412 0.40 12.96 12.73
CA LEU A 412 0.81 13.76 13.91
C LEU A 412 -0.39 14.42 14.63
N PHE A 413 -1.60 14.22 14.13
CA PHE A 413 -2.83 14.50 14.88
C PHE A 413 -3.23 13.29 15.73
N ASP A 414 -4.15 13.50 16.67
CA ASP A 414 -4.80 12.42 17.42
C ASP A 414 -6.33 12.61 17.40
N TRP A 415 -7.05 11.65 16.81
CA TRP A 415 -8.51 11.71 16.68
C TRP A 415 -9.26 11.76 18.01
N ASP A 416 -8.59 11.43 19.12
CA ASP A 416 -9.16 11.41 20.46
C ASP A 416 -8.72 12.62 21.32
N GLU A 417 -7.78 13.43 20.84
CA GLU A 417 -7.32 14.65 21.52
C GLU A 417 -8.30 15.81 21.28
N GLU A 418 -8.77 16.44 22.36
CA GLU A 418 -9.77 17.52 22.29
C GLU A 418 -9.33 18.69 21.40
N GLU A 419 -8.07 19.13 21.51
CA GLU A 419 -7.54 20.20 20.67
C GLU A 419 -7.52 19.80 19.19
N THR A 420 -7.04 18.60 18.87
CA THR A 420 -7.06 18.07 17.51
C THR A 420 -8.50 18.04 16.96
N ILE A 421 -9.48 17.58 17.74
CA ILE A 421 -10.88 17.54 17.31
C ILE A 421 -11.37 18.95 16.95
N LYS A 422 -11.07 19.97 17.77
CA LYS A 422 -11.43 21.36 17.49
C LYS A 422 -10.77 21.90 16.22
N VAL A 423 -9.49 21.61 16.01
CA VAL A 423 -8.77 21.95 14.77
C VAL A 423 -9.44 21.28 13.57
N LEU A 424 -9.64 19.96 13.62
CA LEU A 424 -10.24 19.18 12.53
C LEU A 424 -11.72 19.51 12.30
N ASN A 425 -12.40 20.12 13.26
CA ASN A 425 -13.74 20.68 13.09
C ASN A 425 -13.76 22.10 12.50
N GLY A 426 -12.61 22.73 12.32
CA GLY A 426 -12.52 24.14 11.90
C GLY A 426 -12.95 25.11 13.00
N GLU A 427 -12.98 24.68 14.27
CA GLU A 427 -13.27 25.52 15.43
C GLU A 427 -12.02 26.30 15.89
N LEU A 428 -10.83 25.82 15.52
CA LEU A 428 -9.54 26.47 15.74
C LEU A 428 -8.84 26.77 14.40
N PRO A 429 -7.85 27.68 14.39
CA PRO A 429 -7.03 27.92 13.21
C PRO A 429 -6.40 26.62 12.68
N MET A 430 -6.26 26.54 11.36
CA MET A 430 -5.62 25.40 10.72
C MET A 430 -4.19 25.19 11.27
N GLN A 431 -3.85 23.95 11.59
CA GLN A 431 -2.52 23.57 12.05
C GLN A 431 -1.75 22.81 10.97
N PHE A 432 -0.46 23.12 10.82
CA PHE A 432 0.46 22.39 9.96
C PHE A 432 1.51 21.66 10.81
N ARG A 433 1.23 20.42 11.21
CA ARG A 433 2.09 19.63 12.11
C ARG A 433 3.22 18.90 11.37
N ILE A 434 4.46 19.09 11.83
CA ILE A 434 5.66 18.38 11.35
C ILE A 434 6.54 17.95 12.53
N LEU A 435 7.46 17.02 12.28
CA LEU A 435 8.47 16.66 13.26
C LEU A 435 9.54 17.77 13.35
N THR A 436 9.65 18.40 14.52
CA THR A 436 10.51 19.58 14.77
C THR A 436 11.95 19.24 15.16
N LYS A 437 12.21 18.00 15.58
CA LYS A 437 13.54 17.50 15.93
C LYS A 437 13.72 16.06 15.44
N PRO A 438 14.94 15.65 15.06
CA PRO A 438 15.18 14.26 14.73
C PRO A 438 14.91 13.36 15.94
N LEU A 439 14.30 12.20 15.68
CA LEU A 439 14.19 11.13 16.68
C LEU A 439 15.57 10.59 17.02
N THR A 440 15.76 10.11 18.25
CA THR A 440 16.94 9.30 18.55
C THR A 440 16.94 8.03 17.70
N LEU A 441 18.10 7.39 17.55
CA LEU A 441 18.20 6.13 16.80
C LEU A 441 17.26 5.05 17.34
N LYS A 442 17.13 4.95 18.67
CA LYS A 442 16.24 3.99 19.33
C LYS A 442 14.77 4.33 19.08
N GLU A 443 14.38 5.59 19.25
CA GLU A 443 13.02 6.06 18.98
C GLU A 443 12.61 5.81 17.54
N GLY A 444 13.47 6.18 16.58
CA GLY A 444 13.23 5.97 15.16
C GLY A 444 13.01 4.50 14.82
N ARG A 445 13.87 3.60 15.31
CA ARG A 445 13.73 2.15 15.09
C ARG A 445 12.55 1.51 15.80
N ARG A 446 12.14 2.03 16.96
CA ARG A 446 10.96 1.53 17.70
C ARG A 446 9.66 1.79 16.95
N GLU A 447 9.59 2.88 16.19
CA GLU A 447 8.41 3.25 15.39
C GLU A 447 8.35 2.55 14.03
N LEU A 448 9.43 1.88 13.60
CA LEU A 448 9.47 1.11 12.36
C LEU A 448 8.88 -0.30 12.56
N ALA A 449 8.46 -0.93 11.46
CA ALA A 449 8.06 -2.33 11.48
C ALA A 449 9.25 -3.21 11.94
N LYS A 450 8.97 -4.20 12.79
CA LYS A 450 9.97 -5.07 13.40
C LYS A 450 11.00 -5.61 12.40
N ASP A 451 10.52 -6.15 11.28
CA ASP A 451 11.38 -6.72 10.23
C ASP A 451 12.36 -5.68 9.67
N VAL A 452 11.93 -4.42 9.50
CA VAL A 452 12.78 -3.34 9.01
C VAL A 452 13.80 -2.94 10.08
N SER A 453 13.38 -2.86 11.34
CA SER A 453 14.29 -2.55 12.46
C SER A 453 15.39 -3.61 12.60
N GLU A 454 15.05 -4.89 12.48
CA GLU A 454 16.03 -5.99 12.45
C GLU A 454 16.98 -5.88 11.24
N MET A 455 16.48 -5.49 10.07
CA MET A 455 17.32 -5.25 8.90
C MET A 455 18.32 -4.11 9.15
N LEU A 456 17.88 -3.01 9.76
CA LEU A 456 18.75 -1.90 10.16
C LEU A 456 19.77 -2.33 11.21
N GLU A 457 19.42 -3.20 12.15
CA GLU A 457 20.38 -3.76 13.11
C GLU A 457 21.46 -4.61 12.43
N ILE A 458 21.11 -5.41 11.41
CA ILE A 458 22.09 -6.16 10.63
C ILE A 458 23.00 -5.23 9.82
N ILE A 459 22.46 -4.13 9.28
CA ILE A 459 23.22 -3.19 8.44
C ILE A 459 24.14 -2.29 9.27
N ASN A 460 23.61 -1.70 10.34
CA ASN A 460 24.21 -0.59 11.08
C ASN A 460 24.57 -0.94 12.55
N GLY A 461 24.34 -2.19 12.98
CA GLY A 461 24.48 -2.63 14.36
C GLY A 461 23.30 -2.24 15.24
N LYS A 462 23.23 -2.78 16.46
CA LYS A 462 22.20 -2.43 17.45
C LYS A 462 22.29 -0.96 17.86
N PRO A 463 21.16 -0.31 18.22
CA PRO A 463 21.24 0.99 18.88
C PRO A 463 22.06 0.84 20.17
N PRO A 464 22.81 1.88 20.60
CA PRO A 464 23.49 1.84 21.89
C PRO A 464 22.47 1.51 22.98
N ALA A 465 22.87 0.70 23.97
CA ALA A 465 22.09 0.58 25.19
C ALA A 465 21.99 2.01 25.76
N GLU A 466 20.78 2.50 25.96
CA GLU A 466 20.62 3.75 26.69
C GLU A 466 21.31 3.52 28.04
N GLU A 467 22.20 4.43 28.43
CA GLU A 467 22.38 4.67 29.85
C GLU A 467 20.97 4.86 30.36
N GLU A 468 20.50 3.99 31.26
CA GLU A 468 19.15 4.08 31.82
C GLU A 468 18.99 5.52 32.26
N ASP A 469 18.30 6.34 31.44
CA ASP A 469 17.99 7.71 31.77
C ASP A 469 17.26 7.55 33.09
N HIS A 470 17.94 7.94 34.18
CA HIS A 470 17.45 7.74 35.53
C HIS A 470 16.04 8.31 35.52
N ASP A 471 15.07 7.39 35.63
CA ASP A 471 13.66 7.68 35.51
C ASP A 471 13.29 8.49 36.75
N ASP A 472 13.54 9.80 36.66
CA ASP A 472 13.26 10.79 37.68
C ASP A 472 11.72 10.95 37.77
N GLY A 473 11.09 9.96 38.37
CA GLY A 473 9.79 10.03 39.03
C GLY A 473 8.59 10.47 38.17
N ASP A 474 7.73 9.50 37.86
CA ASP A 474 6.26 9.63 37.89
C ASP A 474 5.58 10.67 36.99
N HIS A 475 6.26 11.22 35.98
CA HIS A 475 5.55 11.93 34.92
C HIS A 475 5.01 10.91 33.91
N PRO A 476 3.67 10.74 33.79
CA PRO A 476 3.09 9.84 32.82
C PRO A 476 3.61 10.27 31.45
N SER A 477 4.32 9.34 30.80
CA SER A 477 5.00 9.53 29.52
C SER A 477 4.01 9.99 28.45
N LYS A 478 3.73 11.30 28.41
CA LYS A 478 3.15 11.94 27.25
C LYS A 478 4.15 11.71 26.13
N LYS A 479 3.74 10.99 25.09
CA LYS A 479 4.54 10.70 23.90
C LYS A 479 5.08 12.03 23.34
N ASN A 480 6.31 12.36 23.71
CA ASN A 480 7.02 13.58 23.33
C ASN A 480 7.50 13.49 21.89
N CYS A 481 6.58 13.46 20.93
CA CYS A 481 6.83 14.24 19.73
C CYS A 481 6.45 15.68 20.10
N LEU A 482 7.43 16.56 20.25
CA LEU A 482 7.18 18.00 20.38
C LEU A 482 6.61 18.48 19.04
N VAL A 483 5.30 18.33 18.88
CA VAL A 483 4.55 18.84 17.74
C VAL A 483 4.30 20.32 18.00
N GLN A 484 4.74 21.18 17.07
CA GLN A 484 4.44 22.61 17.07
C GLN A 484 3.37 22.94 16.05
#